data_AF-A0AA42WYY1-F1
#
_entry.id   AF-A0AA42WYY1-F1
#
_cell.length_a   1.000
_cell.length_b   1.000
_cell.length_c   1.000
_cell.angle_alpha   90.00
_cell.angle_beta   90.00
_cell.angle_gamma   90.00
#
_symmetry.space_group_name_H-M   'P 1'
#
loop_
_entity.id
_entity.type
_entity.pdbx_description
1 polymer ?
#
loop_
_entity_poly.entity_id
_entity_poly.type
_entity_poly.pdbx_seq_one_letter_code
_entity_poly.pdbx_strand_id
1 'polypeptide(L)'
;MPRFDLFSKRQNDAAKSGQTDVYRYDIVTSPFRRQLLNIAKPAFGEHSTWSVTDGSFKVNNFWKWIDTTYSHEKGIDPLGGKEHAPEKIRSSFLSMDSEEAFDILDLIGFAIQVVDNQTVKEYHDSSDAPAPRIDEVNYRLREAGMGYQFEGGRLTRIDSQLGRRLISPKPQPY
;
A
#
# COMPACT_ATOMS: atom_id res chain seq x y z
N MET A 1 3.30 -20.50 -4.84
CA MET A 1 3.74 -19.10 -5.01
C MET A 1 4.50 -18.67 -3.75
N PRO A 2 5.53 -17.81 -3.87
CA PRO A 2 6.17 -17.23 -2.69
C PRO A 2 5.13 -16.51 -1.83
N ARG A 3 5.24 -16.64 -0.51
CA ARG A 3 4.35 -15.99 0.46
C ARG A 3 4.61 -14.47 0.44
N PHE A 4 3.56 -13.64 0.36
CA PHE A 4 3.71 -12.19 0.49
C PHE A 4 3.65 -11.82 1.96
N ASP A 5 4.79 -11.51 2.58
CA ASP A 5 4.78 -11.04 3.97
C ASP A 5 4.16 -9.64 4.07
N LEU A 6 3.08 -9.52 4.85
CA LEU A 6 2.39 -8.24 5.07
C LEU A 6 3.29 -7.21 5.77
N PHE A 7 2.96 -5.93 5.65
CA PHE A 7 3.70 -4.84 6.28
C PHE A 7 3.80 -5.05 7.80
N SER A 8 2.66 -5.26 8.47
CA SER A 8 2.59 -5.52 9.92
C SER A 8 3.47 -6.68 10.35
N LYS A 9 3.52 -7.77 9.56
CA LYS A 9 4.39 -8.92 9.82
C LYS A 9 5.87 -8.57 9.70
N ARG A 10 6.28 -7.94 8.58
CA ARG A 10 7.67 -7.50 8.35
C ARG A 10 8.16 -6.60 9.48
N GLN A 11 7.27 -5.74 9.95
CA GLN A 11 7.53 -4.79 11.01
C GLN A 11 7.63 -5.42 12.40
N ASN A 12 6.73 -6.36 12.71
CA ASN A 12 6.80 -7.16 13.93
C ASN A 12 8.10 -7.99 13.99
N ASP A 13 8.53 -8.53 12.86
CA ASP A 13 9.77 -9.31 12.79
C ASP A 13 11.01 -8.41 12.98
N ALA A 14 11.01 -7.20 12.41
CA ALA A 14 12.05 -6.20 12.65
C ALA A 14 12.15 -5.82 14.14
N ALA A 15 11.01 -5.60 14.81
CA ALA A 15 10.97 -5.30 16.24
C ALA A 15 11.54 -6.45 17.10
N LYS A 16 11.15 -7.70 16.83
CA LYS A 16 11.67 -8.89 17.54
C LYS A 16 13.17 -9.07 17.36
N SER A 17 13.73 -8.64 16.23
CA SER A 17 15.17 -8.67 15.98
C SER A 17 15.96 -7.55 16.68
N GLY A 18 15.30 -6.71 17.49
CA GLY A 18 15.92 -5.62 18.25
C GLY A 18 16.25 -4.38 17.40
N GLN A 19 15.69 -4.27 16.20
CA GLN A 19 15.94 -3.12 15.31
C GLN A 19 15.08 -1.89 15.67
N THR A 20 14.03 -2.05 16.49
CA THR A 20 13.09 -0.96 16.84
C THR A 20 12.50 -1.14 18.24
N ASP A 21 12.69 -0.16 19.14
CA ASP A 21 12.41 -0.33 20.59
C ASP A 21 10.98 0.05 21.03
N VAL A 22 10.17 0.70 20.19
CA VAL A 22 8.74 0.93 20.45
C VAL A 22 7.96 0.94 19.15
N TYR A 23 6.98 0.05 19.02
CA TYR A 23 6.11 -0.01 17.85
C TYR A 23 4.94 0.97 18.02
N ARG A 24 5.02 2.13 17.36
CA ARG A 24 3.89 3.05 17.22
C ARG A 24 3.53 3.10 15.75
N TYR A 25 2.40 2.51 15.40
CA TYR A 25 1.86 2.65 14.05
C TYR A 25 1.51 4.13 13.82
N ASP A 26 2.06 4.68 12.73
CA ASP A 26 1.57 5.93 12.19
C ASP A 26 0.14 5.76 11.69
N ILE A 27 -0.56 6.85 11.39
CA ILE A 27 -1.95 6.79 10.94
C ILE A 27 -2.00 6.81 9.42
N VAL A 28 -2.61 5.79 8.81
CA VAL A 28 -3.03 5.88 7.40
C VAL A 28 -4.23 6.81 7.31
N THR A 29 -3.98 8.08 6.96
CA THR A 29 -5.01 9.13 7.03
C THR A 29 -6.20 8.84 6.10
N SER A 30 -7.43 9.15 6.54
CA SER A 30 -8.64 8.93 5.74
C SER A 30 -8.62 9.61 4.36
N PRO A 31 -8.08 10.85 4.22
CA PRO A 31 -7.90 11.45 2.90
C PRO A 31 -6.99 10.62 1.98
N PHE A 32 -5.85 10.15 2.50
CA PHE A 32 -4.92 9.34 1.71
C PHE A 32 -5.55 8.01 1.29
N ARG A 33 -6.30 7.34 2.17
CA ARG A 33 -7.00 6.08 1.81
C ARG A 33 -7.88 6.25 0.58
N ARG A 34 -8.66 7.34 0.52
CA ARG A 34 -9.49 7.65 -0.65
C ARG A 34 -8.65 7.96 -1.89
N GLN A 35 -7.58 8.72 -1.74
CA GLN A 35 -6.68 9.03 -2.86
C GLN A 35 -6.04 7.77 -3.44
N LEU A 36 -5.58 6.85 -2.59
CA LEU A 36 -5.00 5.58 -3.03
C LEU A 36 -6.00 4.76 -3.85
N LEU A 37 -7.25 4.66 -3.39
CA LEU A 37 -8.32 3.97 -4.14
C LEU A 37 -8.60 4.65 -5.49
N ASN A 38 -8.55 5.99 -5.54
CA ASN A 38 -8.72 6.75 -6.78
C ASN A 38 -7.56 6.56 -7.76
N ILE A 39 -6.34 6.29 -7.29
CA ILE A 39 -5.19 5.92 -8.13
C ILE A 39 -5.27 4.47 -8.60
N ALA A 40 -5.72 3.56 -7.72
CA ALA A 40 -5.86 2.14 -8.04
C ALA A 40 -6.92 1.89 -9.12
N LYS A 41 -8.03 2.64 -9.10
CA LYS A 41 -9.12 2.54 -10.08
C LYS A 41 -8.66 2.58 -11.54
N PRO A 42 -7.93 3.61 -12.02
CA PRO A 42 -7.39 3.64 -13.37
C PRO A 42 -6.19 2.73 -13.59
N ALA A 43 -5.53 2.23 -12.53
CA ALA A 43 -4.42 1.29 -12.66
C ALA A 43 -4.92 -0.11 -13.06
N PHE A 44 -5.84 -0.69 -12.28
CA PHE A 44 -6.28 -2.06 -12.52
C PHE A 44 -7.79 -2.28 -12.47
N GLY A 45 -8.60 -1.22 -12.38
CA GLY A 45 -10.05 -1.30 -12.40
C GLY A 45 -10.70 -1.35 -11.01
N GLU A 46 -11.96 -0.96 -10.93
CA GLU A 46 -12.69 -0.76 -9.66
C GLU A 46 -13.68 -1.88 -9.31
N HIS A 47 -14.11 -2.65 -10.30
CA HIS A 47 -15.28 -3.52 -10.17
C HIS A 47 -15.10 -4.89 -10.81
N SER A 48 -15.96 -5.81 -10.40
CA SER A 48 -16.24 -7.03 -11.15
C SER A 48 -16.90 -6.68 -12.49
N THR A 49 -16.56 -7.43 -13.53
CA THR A 49 -17.13 -7.23 -14.88
C THR A 49 -18.08 -8.38 -15.22
N TRP A 50 -19.18 -8.06 -15.89
CA TRP A 50 -20.06 -9.09 -16.44
C TRP A 50 -19.41 -9.71 -17.67
N SER A 51 -19.20 -11.02 -17.63
CA SER A 51 -18.67 -11.79 -18.74
C SER A 51 -19.83 -12.29 -19.60
N VAL A 52 -19.96 -11.71 -20.79
CA VAL A 52 -21.02 -12.08 -21.75
C VAL A 52 -20.85 -13.52 -22.24
N THR A 53 -19.62 -14.04 -22.26
CA THR A 53 -19.26 -15.36 -22.78
C THR A 53 -19.75 -16.51 -21.90
N ASP A 54 -19.73 -16.34 -20.58
CA ASP A 54 -20.10 -17.39 -19.62
C ASP A 54 -21.25 -16.98 -18.69
N GLY A 55 -21.83 -15.79 -18.88
CA GLY A 55 -22.97 -15.31 -18.10
C GLY A 55 -22.67 -15.17 -16.61
N SER A 56 -21.45 -14.75 -16.26
CA SER A 56 -21.00 -14.66 -14.87
C SER A 56 -20.32 -13.33 -14.54
N PHE A 57 -20.37 -12.93 -13.27
CA PHE A 57 -19.54 -11.82 -12.79
C PHE A 57 -18.11 -12.31 -12.55
N LYS A 58 -17.15 -11.72 -13.28
CA LYS A 58 -15.72 -11.95 -13.08
C LYS A 58 -15.17 -10.89 -12.16
N VAL A 59 -14.78 -11.32 -10.97
CA VAL A 59 -14.05 -10.47 -10.03
C VAL A 59 -12.74 -10.02 -10.66
N ASN A 60 -12.38 -8.78 -10.39
CA ASN A 60 -11.09 -8.24 -10.78
C ASN A 60 -9.95 -9.03 -10.13
N ASN A 61 -8.99 -9.50 -10.93
CA ASN A 61 -7.92 -10.37 -10.45
C ASN A 61 -7.01 -9.71 -9.41
N PHE A 62 -6.78 -8.39 -9.49
CA PHE A 62 -5.98 -7.68 -8.49
C PHE A 62 -6.72 -7.57 -7.16
N TRP A 63 -8.01 -7.21 -7.18
CA TRP A 63 -8.82 -7.19 -5.95
C TRP A 63 -8.94 -8.58 -5.32
N LYS A 64 -9.15 -9.63 -6.13
CA LYS A 64 -9.14 -11.01 -5.64
C LYS A 64 -7.79 -11.39 -5.03
N TRP A 65 -6.68 -11.01 -5.66
CA TRP A 65 -5.34 -11.27 -5.15
C TRP A 65 -5.08 -10.54 -3.84
N ILE A 66 -5.43 -9.25 -3.74
CA ILE A 66 -5.31 -8.46 -2.49
C ILE A 66 -6.08 -9.14 -1.36
N ASP A 67 -7.35 -9.46 -1.60
CA ASP A 67 -8.24 -10.03 -0.58
C ASP A 67 -7.79 -11.43 -0.14
N THR A 68 -7.43 -12.28 -1.09
CA THR A 68 -6.91 -13.63 -0.83
C THR A 68 -5.58 -13.57 -0.06
N THR A 69 -4.69 -12.67 -0.45
CA THR A 69 -3.37 -12.53 0.19
C THR A 69 -3.51 -12.02 1.62
N TYR A 70 -4.32 -10.98 1.83
CA TYR A 70 -4.59 -10.44 3.15
C TYR A 70 -5.23 -11.48 4.07
N SER A 71 -6.31 -12.14 3.60
CA SER A 71 -7.06 -13.09 4.41
C SER A 71 -6.23 -14.32 4.80
N HIS A 72 -5.41 -14.84 3.87
CA HIS A 72 -4.51 -15.96 4.14
C HIS A 72 -3.42 -15.62 5.16
N GLU A 73 -2.82 -14.43 5.07
CA GLU A 73 -1.77 -14.03 6.02
C GLU A 73 -2.32 -13.64 7.39
N LYS A 74 -3.54 -13.08 7.45
CA LYS A 74 -4.22 -12.75 8.72
C LYS A 74 -4.95 -13.95 9.34
N GLY A 75 -5.21 -15.01 8.58
CA GLY A 75 -5.99 -16.17 9.03
C GLY A 75 -7.47 -15.85 9.25
N ILE A 76 -8.04 -14.98 8.43
CA ILE A 76 -9.45 -14.53 8.52
C ILE A 76 -10.23 -14.90 7.26
N ASP A 77 -11.56 -14.74 7.31
CA ASP A 77 -12.39 -14.82 6.11
C ASP A 77 -12.09 -13.66 5.14
N PRO A 78 -12.23 -13.85 3.81
CA PRO A 78 -12.05 -12.78 2.84
C PRO A 78 -12.96 -11.58 3.11
N LEU A 79 -12.39 -10.36 3.03
CA LEU A 79 -13.10 -9.09 3.23
C LEU A 79 -14.21 -8.90 2.21
N GLY A 80 -13.97 -9.37 0.99
CA GLY A 80 -14.94 -9.36 -0.10
C GLY A 80 -16.03 -10.43 0.02
N GLY A 81 -15.98 -11.28 1.05
CA GLY A 81 -16.76 -12.51 1.14
C GLY A 81 -16.36 -13.53 0.07
N LYS A 82 -17.21 -14.55 -0.14
CA LYS A 82 -16.95 -15.65 -1.09
C LYS A 82 -16.62 -15.18 -2.52
N GLU A 83 -17.21 -14.06 -2.93
CA GLU A 83 -17.04 -13.50 -4.27
C GLU A 83 -15.86 -12.54 -4.39
N HIS A 84 -15.13 -12.27 -3.29
CA HIS A 84 -14.04 -11.29 -3.25
C HIS A 84 -14.45 -9.91 -3.77
N ALA A 85 -15.63 -9.45 -3.37
CA ALA A 85 -16.28 -8.29 -3.97
C ALA A 85 -15.47 -6.99 -3.74
N PRO A 86 -14.99 -6.30 -4.81
CA PRO A 86 -14.11 -5.14 -4.70
C PRO A 86 -14.67 -3.99 -3.85
N GLU A 87 -15.96 -3.72 -3.92
CA GLU A 87 -16.62 -2.68 -3.13
C GLU A 87 -16.55 -2.95 -1.63
N LYS A 88 -16.66 -4.22 -1.21
CA LYS A 88 -16.54 -4.61 0.20
C LYS A 88 -15.09 -4.45 0.67
N ILE A 89 -14.12 -4.94 -0.10
CA ILE A 89 -12.69 -4.80 0.21
C ILE A 89 -12.32 -3.32 0.40
N ARG A 90 -12.77 -2.46 -0.52
CA ARG A 90 -12.54 -1.01 -0.44
C ARG A 90 -13.23 -0.37 0.75
N SER A 91 -14.46 -0.78 1.07
CA SER A 91 -15.17 -0.28 2.25
C SER A 91 -14.45 -0.67 3.55
N SER A 92 -13.96 -1.91 3.66
CA SER A 92 -13.17 -2.37 4.79
C SER A 92 -11.89 -1.57 4.94
N PHE A 93 -11.17 -1.33 3.84
CA PHE A 93 -9.96 -0.51 3.85
C PHE A 93 -10.21 0.91 4.39
N LEU A 94 -11.36 1.51 4.08
CA LEU A 94 -11.68 2.86 4.57
C LEU A 94 -11.99 2.90 6.08
N SER A 95 -12.42 1.79 6.69
CA SER A 95 -12.82 1.70 8.09
C SER A 95 -11.83 0.98 9.01
N MET A 96 -10.84 0.28 8.46
CA MET A 96 -9.81 -0.46 9.19
C MET A 96 -9.00 0.42 10.15
N ASP A 97 -8.42 -0.20 11.19
CA ASP A 97 -7.41 0.47 11.99
C ASP A 97 -6.15 0.79 11.18
N SER A 98 -5.15 1.42 11.80
CA SER A 98 -3.96 1.85 11.06
C SER A 98 -3.03 0.70 10.67
N GLU A 99 -2.95 -0.35 11.49
CA GLU A 99 -2.10 -1.51 11.21
C GLU A 99 -2.65 -2.28 9.99
N GLU A 100 -3.93 -2.63 10.03
CA GLU A 100 -4.60 -3.33 8.93
C GLU A 100 -4.62 -2.48 7.65
N ALA A 101 -4.81 -1.16 7.79
CA ALA A 101 -4.77 -0.26 6.64
C ALA A 101 -3.39 -0.21 5.99
N PHE A 102 -2.30 -0.27 6.75
CA PHE A 102 -0.96 -0.33 6.16
C PHE A 102 -0.72 -1.62 5.37
N ASP A 103 -1.28 -2.74 5.82
CA ASP A 103 -1.19 -4.02 5.10
C ASP A 103 -1.90 -3.95 3.75
N ILE A 104 -3.15 -3.45 3.75
CA ILE A 104 -3.91 -3.28 2.50
C ILE A 104 -3.26 -2.22 1.59
N LEU A 105 -2.72 -1.14 2.16
CA LEU A 105 -1.97 -0.12 1.44
C LEU A 105 -0.76 -0.73 0.71
N ASP A 106 0.04 -1.55 1.40
CA ASP A 106 1.22 -2.23 0.83
C ASP A 106 0.81 -3.13 -0.35
N LEU A 107 -0.27 -3.90 -0.20
CA LEU A 107 -0.80 -4.76 -1.27
C LEU A 107 -1.32 -3.95 -2.48
N ILE A 108 -2.07 -2.87 -2.25
CA ILE A 108 -2.57 -2.00 -3.34
C ILE A 108 -1.39 -1.35 -4.07
N GLY A 109 -0.41 -0.79 -3.35
CA GLY A 109 0.75 -0.17 -3.98
C GLY A 109 1.62 -1.16 -4.76
N PHE A 110 1.78 -2.38 -4.25
CA PHE A 110 2.41 -3.46 -5.01
C PHE A 110 1.65 -3.74 -6.31
N ALA A 111 0.32 -3.88 -6.25
CA ALA A 111 -0.51 -4.10 -7.44
C ALA A 111 -0.40 -2.95 -8.46
N ILE A 112 -0.39 -1.69 -8.00
CA ILE A 112 -0.15 -0.52 -8.86
C ILE A 112 1.21 -0.63 -9.54
N GLN A 113 2.27 -0.93 -8.77
CA GLN A 113 3.63 -1.02 -9.31
C GLN A 113 3.79 -2.17 -10.32
N VAL A 114 3.08 -3.29 -10.13
CA VAL A 114 3.04 -4.39 -11.13
C VAL A 114 2.49 -3.89 -12.46
N VAL A 115 1.38 -3.13 -12.44
CA VAL A 115 0.78 -2.57 -13.67
C VAL A 115 1.68 -1.50 -14.29
N ASP A 116 2.26 -0.62 -13.49
CA ASP A 116 3.17 0.42 -14.00
C ASP A 116 4.39 -0.23 -14.69
N ASN A 117 4.98 -1.27 -14.09
CA ASN A 117 6.10 -2.00 -14.69
C ASN A 117 5.73 -2.72 -16.00
N GLN A 118 4.48 -3.18 -16.14
CA GLN A 118 3.97 -3.75 -17.39
C GLN A 118 3.80 -2.64 -18.44
N THR A 119 3.21 -1.51 -18.04
CA THR A 119 3.03 -0.34 -18.91
C THR A 119 4.39 0.15 -19.42
N VAL A 120 5.38 0.40 -18.56
CA VAL A 120 6.70 0.87 -18.98
C VAL A 120 7.36 -0.08 -19.99
N LYS A 121 7.20 -1.39 -19.83
CA LYS A 121 7.71 -2.38 -20.80
C LYS A 121 6.94 -2.31 -22.13
N GLU A 122 5.64 -2.10 -22.13
CA GLU A 122 4.87 -1.97 -23.37
C GLU A 122 5.29 -0.73 -24.18
N TYR A 123 5.74 0.34 -23.50
CA TYR A 123 6.19 1.60 -24.09
C TYR A 123 7.72 1.71 -24.23
N HIS A 124 8.44 0.58 -24.32
CA HIS A 124 9.90 0.42 -24.21
C HIS A 124 10.79 1.48 -24.92
N ASP A 125 10.29 2.17 -25.96
CA ASP A 125 11.03 3.18 -26.75
C ASP A 125 10.27 4.51 -26.98
N SER A 126 9.14 4.76 -26.30
CA SER A 126 8.40 6.01 -26.49
C SER A 126 8.75 7.04 -25.41
N SER A 127 9.06 8.28 -25.82
CA SER A 127 9.12 9.44 -24.92
C SER A 127 7.79 9.75 -24.24
N ASP A 128 6.71 9.13 -24.71
CA ASP A 128 5.33 9.40 -24.31
C ASP A 128 4.84 8.41 -23.25
N ALA A 129 5.72 7.58 -22.70
CA ALA A 129 5.37 6.68 -21.61
C ALA A 129 4.80 7.49 -20.43
N PRO A 130 3.60 7.16 -19.93
CA PRO A 130 3.02 7.86 -18.81
C PRO A 130 3.90 7.68 -17.56
N ALA A 131 3.98 8.71 -16.73
CA ALA A 131 4.64 8.60 -15.44
C ALA A 131 4.03 7.46 -14.61
N PRO A 132 4.83 6.65 -13.90
CA PRO A 132 4.33 5.62 -13.02
C PRO A 132 3.36 6.16 -11.97
N ARG A 133 2.21 5.53 -11.80
CA ARG A 133 1.22 5.89 -10.78
C ARG A 133 1.77 5.71 -9.36
N ILE A 134 2.72 4.79 -9.17
CA ILE A 134 3.41 4.61 -7.90
C ILE A 134 4.15 5.89 -7.46
N ASP A 135 4.59 6.74 -8.40
CA ASP A 135 5.21 8.02 -8.08
C ASP A 135 4.18 9.01 -7.50
N GLU A 136 2.94 8.99 -8.00
CA GLU A 136 1.83 9.74 -7.43
C GLU A 136 1.50 9.24 -6.02
N VAL A 137 1.50 7.92 -5.79
CA VAL A 137 1.31 7.34 -4.45
C VAL A 137 2.40 7.85 -3.50
N ASN A 138 3.67 7.83 -3.92
CA ASN A 138 4.80 8.34 -3.14
C ASN A 138 4.74 9.85 -2.89
N TYR A 139 4.28 10.63 -3.87
CA TYR A 139 4.01 12.06 -3.69
C TYR A 139 2.96 12.29 -2.60
N ARG A 140 1.84 11.55 -2.65
CA ARG A 140 0.75 11.69 -1.67
C ARG A 140 1.10 11.17 -0.28
N LEU A 141 1.93 10.12 -0.17
CA LEU A 141 2.47 9.64 1.11
C LEU A 141 3.28 10.74 1.80
N ARG A 142 4.11 11.48 1.01
CA ARG A 142 4.91 12.61 1.50
C ARG A 142 4.05 13.81 1.87
N GLU A 143 3.08 14.19 1.03
CA GLU A 143 2.15 15.29 1.34
C GLU A 143 1.36 15.02 2.63
N ALA A 144 0.95 13.77 2.85
CA ALA A 144 0.25 13.36 4.06
C ALA A 144 1.16 13.26 5.30
N GLY A 145 2.48 13.47 5.15
CA GLY A 145 3.44 13.43 6.25
C GLY A 145 3.56 12.06 6.93
N MET A 146 3.24 10.97 6.21
CA MET A 146 3.17 9.64 6.84
C MET A 146 4.56 9.02 7.06
N GLY A 147 5.61 9.47 6.39
CA GLY A 147 6.97 8.96 6.59
C GLY A 147 7.25 7.60 5.93
N TYR A 148 6.52 7.26 4.86
CA TYR A 148 6.70 6.02 4.11
C TYR A 148 6.86 6.31 2.61
N GLN A 149 7.49 5.38 1.90
CA GLN A 149 7.52 5.31 0.43
C GLN A 149 7.44 3.87 -0.06
N PHE A 150 6.96 3.70 -1.28
CA PHE A 150 7.12 2.48 -2.04
C PHE A 150 8.49 2.45 -2.72
N GLU A 151 9.22 1.37 -2.44
CA GLU A 151 10.52 1.07 -3.03
C GLU A 151 10.64 -0.44 -3.24
N GLY A 152 11.07 -0.87 -4.42
CA GLY A 152 11.24 -2.30 -4.73
C GLY A 152 9.97 -3.16 -4.58
N GLY A 153 8.77 -2.60 -4.80
CA GLY A 153 7.51 -3.34 -4.61
C GLY A 153 7.01 -3.37 -3.17
N ARG A 154 7.62 -2.61 -2.26
CA ARG A 154 7.29 -2.66 -0.83
C ARG A 154 7.15 -1.28 -0.24
N LEU A 155 6.16 -1.12 0.64
CA LEU A 155 6.12 0.01 1.54
C LEU A 155 7.27 -0.09 2.55
N THR A 156 8.07 0.95 2.60
CA THR A 156 9.26 1.10 3.44
C THR A 156 9.17 2.41 4.20
N ARG A 157 9.52 2.36 5.49
CA ARG A 157 9.59 3.56 6.32
C ARG A 157 10.78 4.39 5.86
N ILE A 158 10.56 5.66 5.56
CA ILE A 158 11.65 6.60 5.37
C ILE A 158 12.08 6.98 6.77
N ASP A 159 13.16 6.37 7.25
CA ASP A 159 13.79 6.82 8.49
C ASP A 159 14.30 8.24 8.23
N SER A 160 13.47 9.23 8.55
CA SER A 160 13.97 10.57 8.80
C SER A 160 14.80 10.46 10.07
N GLN A 161 16.10 10.14 9.92
CA GLN A 161 17.12 10.66 10.83
C GLN A 161 17.11 12.19 10.71
N LEU A 162 16.02 12.83 11.12
CA LEU A 162 16.04 14.22 11.51
C LEU A 162 16.82 14.20 12.82
N GLY A 163 18.13 14.43 12.68
CA GLY A 163 19.08 14.35 13.76
C GLY A 163 18.56 15.05 15.00
N ARG A 164 18.79 14.44 16.17
CA ARG A 164 18.89 15.17 17.42
C ARG A 164 19.78 16.39 17.16
N ARG A 165 19.17 17.55 16.92
CA ARG A 165 19.86 18.83 17.02
C ARG A 165 20.23 18.93 18.48
N LEU A 166 21.46 18.55 18.80
CA LEU A 166 22.10 18.87 20.06
C LEU A 166 22.01 20.40 20.17
N ILE A 167 21.09 20.86 21.02
CA ILE A 167 21.08 22.25 21.47
C ILE A 167 22.30 22.32 22.39
N SER A 168 23.47 22.66 21.83
CA SER A 168 24.61 23.03 22.65
C SER A 168 24.17 24.21 23.54
N PRO A 169 24.31 24.13 24.87
CA PRO A 169 23.97 25.25 25.73
C PRO A 169 24.86 26.44 25.36
N LYS A 170 24.23 27.61 25.13
CA LYS A 170 24.97 28.87 24.93
C LYS A 170 25.88 29.10 26.15
N PRO A 171 27.16 29.46 25.98
CA PRO A 171 27.97 29.91 27.09
C PRO A 171 27.38 31.22 27.65
N GLN A 172 27.18 31.27 28.97
CA GLN A 172 26.81 32.50 29.67
C GLN A 172 28.02 33.45 29.67
N PRO A 173 27.85 34.74 29.32
CA PRO A 173 28.91 35.72 29.53
C PRO A 173 29.02 36.05 31.03
N TYR A 174 30.26 36.11 31.50
CA TYR A 174 30.65 36.65 32.80
C TYR A 174 30.40 38.16 32.89
#